data_AF-A0A9D3B7D7-F1
#
_entry.id   AF-A0A9D3B7D7-F1
#
_cell.length_a   1.000
_cell.length_b   1.000
_cell.length_c   1.000
_cell.angle_alpha   90.00
_cell.angle_beta   90.00
_cell.angle_gamma   90.00
#
_symmetry.space_group_name_H-M   'P 1'
#
loop_
_entity.id
_entity.type
_entity.pdbx_description
1 polymer ?
#
loop_
_entity_poly.entity_id
_entity_poly.type
_entity_poly.pdbx_seq_one_letter_code
_entity_poly.pdbx_strand_id
1 'polypeptide(L)'
;MSKMNISSGLEEKIFDFKTDHHGVITKIVSYFPLSENQRQEIVSAIGFDFSNFTSIFSDTVSEEEWNKTKEQIKKKFHDELFDIDKIK
;
A
#
# COMPACT_ATOMS: atom_id res chain seq x y z
N MET A 1 4.77 2.05 -16.14
CA MET A 1 4.58 2.30 -14.70
C MET A 1 5.89 2.86 -14.17
N SER A 2 5.89 4.08 -13.66
CA SER A 2 7.08 4.71 -13.10
C SER A 2 7.54 3.90 -11.89
N LYS A 3 8.65 3.18 -12.06
CA LYS A 3 9.23 2.35 -11.02
C LYS A 3 9.75 3.27 -9.92
N MET A 4 9.04 3.36 -8.81
CA MET A 4 9.58 4.04 -7.63
C MET A 4 10.78 3.24 -7.14
N ASN A 5 11.91 3.89 -6.88
CA ASN A 5 13.10 3.25 -6.32
C ASN A 5 12.88 2.98 -4.83
N ILE A 6 11.95 2.08 -4.52
CA ILE A 6 11.66 1.60 -3.17
C ILE A 6 12.05 0.13 -3.06
N SER A 7 12.28 -0.33 -1.84
CA SER A 7 12.56 -1.72 -1.53
C SER A 7 11.41 -2.61 -1.98
N SER A 8 11.71 -3.78 -2.56
CA SER A 8 10.69 -4.71 -3.08
C SER A 8 9.65 -5.10 -2.02
N GLY A 9 10.09 -5.24 -0.76
CA GLY A 9 9.19 -5.53 0.37
C GLY A 9 8.23 -4.39 0.73
N LEU A 10 8.57 -3.14 0.38
CA LEU A 10 7.69 -1.99 0.54
C LEU A 10 6.70 -1.88 -0.62
N GLU A 11 7.15 -2.14 -1.84
CA GLU A 11 6.28 -2.21 -3.02
C GLU A 11 5.14 -3.22 -2.83
N GLU A 12 5.44 -4.40 -2.26
CA GLU A 12 4.41 -5.40 -1.96
C GLU A 12 3.37 -4.96 -0.91
N LYS A 13 3.72 -4.03 -0.03
CA LYS A 13 2.83 -3.49 1.02
C LYS A 13 1.95 -2.36 0.51
N ILE A 14 2.31 -1.75 -0.62
CA ILE A 14 1.50 -0.73 -1.26
C ILE A 14 0.42 -1.42 -2.08
N PHE A 15 -0.83 -1.08 -1.81
CA PHE A 15 -1.98 -1.57 -2.56
C PHE A 15 -2.17 -0.74 -3.82
N ASP A 16 -2.18 0.59 -3.67
CA ASP A 16 -2.44 1.52 -4.75
C ASP A 16 -1.85 2.91 -4.47
N PHE A 17 -1.64 3.68 -5.52
CA PHE A 17 -1.28 5.10 -5.44
C PHE A 17 -2.23 5.90 -6.32
N LYS A 18 -2.91 6.88 -5.73
CA LYS A 18 -3.75 7.81 -6.49
C LYS A 18 -2.90 8.94 -7.00
N THR A 19 -3.04 9.22 -8.28
CA THR A 19 -2.46 10.39 -8.92
C THR A 19 -3.55 11.39 -9.27
N ASP A 20 -3.19 12.67 -9.34
CA ASP A 20 -4.05 13.68 -9.94
C ASP A 20 -4.02 13.63 -11.48
N HIS A 21 -4.69 14.59 -12.11
CA HIS A 21 -4.73 14.76 -13.56
C HIS A 21 -3.35 15.15 -14.16
N HIS A 22 -2.41 15.61 -13.34
CA HIS A 22 -1.05 15.96 -13.73
C HIS A 22 -0.05 14.81 -13.51
N GLY A 23 -0.52 13.67 -13.00
CA GLY A 23 0.32 12.51 -12.71
C GLY A 23 1.10 12.62 -11.39
N VAL A 24 0.76 13.58 -10.53
CA VAL A 24 1.37 13.75 -9.21
C VAL A 24 0.66 12.86 -8.20
N ILE A 25 1.43 12.14 -7.39
CA ILE A 25 0.89 11.26 -6.35
C ILE A 25 0.22 12.12 -5.26
N THR A 26 -1.09 11.95 -5.09
CA THR A 26 -1.89 12.68 -4.11
C THR A 26 -2.21 11.85 -2.87
N LYS A 27 -2.25 10.52 -3.02
CA LYS A 27 -2.57 9.59 -1.94
C LYS A 27 -1.88 8.26 -2.16
N ILE A 28 -1.32 7.68 -1.10
CA ILE A 28 -0.75 6.33 -1.13
C ILE A 28 -1.59 5.45 -0.22
N VAL A 29 -2.05 4.34 -0.76
CA VAL A 29 -2.87 3.36 -0.07
C VAL A 29 -2.04 2.10 0.12
N SER A 30 -1.74 1.77 1.38
CA SER A 30 -1.06 0.53 1.78
C SER A 30 -2.03 -0.44 2.44
N TYR A 31 -1.72 -1.72 2.48
CA TYR A 31 -2.52 -2.68 3.24
C TYR A 31 -2.54 -2.31 4.73
N PHE A 32 -1.36 -2.07 5.31
CA PHE A 32 -1.18 -1.71 6.72
C PHE A 32 -0.50 -0.35 6.89
N PRO A 33 -0.56 0.27 8.09
CA PRO A 33 0.14 1.51 8.36
C PRO A 33 1.65 1.34 8.13
N LEU A 34 2.20 2.14 7.23
CA LEU A 34 3.64 2.15 6.97
C LEU A 34 4.38 2.74 8.16
N SER A 35 5.52 2.13 8.49
CA SER A 35 6.44 2.67 9.49
C SER A 35 7.09 3.97 9.01
N GLU A 36 7.64 4.74 9.94
CA GLU A 36 8.24 6.03 9.60
C GLU A 36 9.41 5.91 8.61
N ASN A 37 10.24 4.87 8.76
CA ASN A 37 11.33 4.57 7.82
C ASN A 37 10.81 4.30 6.41
N GLN A 38 9.71 3.55 6.28
CA GLN A 38 9.09 3.24 4.99
C GLN A 38 8.46 4.48 4.34
N ARG A 39 7.81 5.34 5.14
CA ARG A 39 7.28 6.62 4.65
C ARG A 39 8.39 7.51 4.13
N GLN A 40 9.51 7.60 4.87
CA GLN A 40 10.68 8.37 4.45
C GLN A 40 11.31 7.84 3.15
N GLU A 41 11.36 6.52 2.96
CA GLU A 41 11.84 5.91 1.72
C GLU A 41 10.97 6.33 0.53
N ILE A 42 9.64 6.29 0.69
CA ILE A 42 8.69 6.72 -0.34
C ILE A 42 8.81 8.21 -0.62
N VAL A 43 8.84 9.07 0.41
CA VAL A 43 9.02 10.52 0.26
C VAL A 43 10.32 10.81 -0.51
N SER A 44 11.39 10.11 -0.16
CA SER A 44 12.69 10.21 -0.86
C SER A 44 12.60 9.76 -2.32
N ALA A 45 11.85 8.70 -2.62
CA ALA A 45 11.65 8.20 -3.97
C ALA A 45 10.77 9.12 -4.84
N ILE A 46 9.80 9.80 -4.21
CA ILE A 46 8.88 10.74 -4.86
C ILE A 46 9.54 12.10 -5.11
N GLY A 47 10.48 12.52 -4.23
CA GLY A 47 11.26 13.74 -4.39
C GLY A 47 10.55 15.03 -3.95
N PHE A 48 9.41 14.92 -3.27
CA PHE A 48 8.73 16.04 -2.61
C PHE A 48 8.11 15.58 -1.29
N ASP A 49 7.86 16.53 -0.39
CA ASP A 49 7.28 16.24 0.92
C ASP A 49 5.85 15.69 0.78
N PHE A 50 5.65 14.45 1.22
CA PHE A 50 4.40 13.72 1.07
C PHE A 50 3.98 13.13 2.42
N SER A 51 2.76 13.42 2.85
CA SER A 51 2.22 12.97 4.14
C SER A 51 0.90 12.20 4.04
N ASN A 52 0.30 12.12 2.84
CA ASN A 52 -1.01 11.51 2.60
C ASN A 52 -0.94 9.98 2.46
N PHE A 53 -0.43 9.32 3.50
CA PHE A 53 -0.46 7.87 3.62
C PHE A 53 -1.78 7.43 4.25
N THR A 54 -2.45 6.47 3.61
CA THR A 54 -3.63 5.80 4.15
C THR A 54 -3.38 4.31 4.12
N SER A 55 -3.78 3.63 5.20
CA SER A 55 -3.79 2.18 5.22
C SER A 55 -5.22 1.66 5.14
N ILE A 56 -5.39 0.49 4.54
CA ILE A 56 -6.70 -0.16 4.45
C ILE A 56 -7.07 -0.76 5.80
N PHE A 57 -6.12 -1.44 6.42
CA PHE A 57 -6.21 -1.92 7.78
C PHE A 57 -5.53 -0.91 8.71
N SER A 58 -6.13 -0.70 9.87
CA SER A 58 -5.59 0.15 10.93
C SER A 58 -4.56 -0.58 11.81
N ASP A 59 -4.46 -1.90 11.69
CA ASP A 59 -3.52 -2.72 12.46
C ASP A 59 -2.09 -2.52 11.97
N THR A 60 -1.17 -2.19 12.89
CA THR A 60 0.26 -2.27 12.61
C THR A 60 0.71 -3.73 12.66
N VAL A 61 1.33 -4.19 11.57
CA VAL A 61 1.79 -5.58 11.43
C VAL A 61 3.30 -5.59 11.24
N SER A 62 3.99 -6.45 11.99
CA SER A 62 5.44 -6.61 11.87
C SER A 62 5.84 -7.25 10.54
N GLU A 63 7.11 -7.15 10.14
CA GLU A 63 7.62 -7.75 8.90
C GLU A 63 7.40 -9.28 8.86
N GLU A 64 7.59 -9.94 10.00
CA GLU A 64 7.38 -11.38 10.12
C GLU A 64 5.91 -11.75 9.98
N GLU A 65 5.02 -11.02 10.66
CA GLU A 65 3.59 -11.22 10.54
C GLU A 65 3.09 -10.87 9.14
N TRP A 66 3.62 -9.83 8.51
CA TRP A 66 3.31 -9.49 7.12
C TRP A 66 3.68 -10.66 6.21
N ASN A 67 4.87 -11.24 6.33
CA ASN A 67 5.23 -12.38 5.49
C ASN A 67 4.35 -13.62 5.74
N LYS A 68 3.84 -13.81 6.95
CA LYS A 68 2.90 -14.89 7.29
C LYS A 68 1.47 -14.61 6.83
N THR A 69 1.05 -13.35 6.83
CA THR A 69 -0.34 -12.93 6.58
C THR A 69 -0.57 -12.37 5.18
N LYS A 70 0.46 -11.98 4.43
CA LYS A 70 0.34 -11.36 3.08
C LYS A 70 -0.49 -12.19 2.12
N GLU A 71 -0.31 -13.51 2.13
CA GLU A 71 -1.07 -14.43 1.28
C GLU A 71 -2.55 -14.44 1.68
N GLN A 72 -2.83 -14.47 2.99
CA GLN A 72 -4.19 -14.43 3.53
C GLN A 72 -4.84 -13.08 3.27
N ILE A 73 -4.11 -11.98 3.39
CA ILE A 73 -4.62 -10.63 3.16
C ILE A 73 -4.89 -10.43 1.68
N LYS A 74 -3.95 -10.75 0.79
CA LYS A 74 -4.16 -10.69 -0.66
C LYS A 74 -5.38 -11.52 -1.06
N LYS A 75 -5.51 -12.73 -0.50
CA LYS A 75 -6.67 -13.59 -0.72
C LYS A 75 -7.97 -12.99 -0.17
N LYS A 76 -7.98 -12.55 1.08
CA LYS A 76 -9.16 -11.99 1.73
C LYS A 76 -9.59 -10.67 1.10
N PHE A 77 -8.65 -9.84 0.67
CA PHE A 77 -8.92 -8.61 -0.06
C PHE A 77 -9.49 -8.89 -1.46
N HIS A 78 -8.97 -9.91 -2.14
CA HIS A 78 -9.51 -10.38 -3.41
C HIS A 78 -10.93 -10.95 -3.24
N ASP A 79 -11.13 -11.82 -2.25
CA ASP A 79 -12.42 -12.41 -1.92
C ASP A 79 -13.43 -11.32 -1.49
N GLU A 80 -13.05 -10.34 -0.64
CA GLU A 80 -13.94 -9.24 -0.25
C GLU A 80 -14.28 -8.26 -1.40
N LEU A 81 -13.38 -8.08 -2.39
CA LEU A 81 -13.69 -7.28 -3.58
C LEU A 81 -14.58 -8.04 -4.59
N PHE A 82 -14.44 -9.36 -4.69
CA PHE A 82 -15.11 -10.18 -5.71
C PHE A 82 -16.34 -10.97 -5.22
N ASP A 83 -16.57 -11.11 -3.91
CA ASP A 83 -17.83 -11.70 -3.40
C ASP A 83 -19.02 -10.71 -3.40
N ILE A 84 -18.82 -9.47 -3.87
CA ILE A 84 -19.95 -8.55 -4.12
C ILE A 84 -20.74 -8.96 -5.38
N ASP A 85 -20.18 -9.81 -6.25
CA ASP A 85 -20.84 -10.28 -7.49
C ASP A 85 -21.55 -11.65 -7.34
N LYS A 86 -21.72 -12.17 -6.10
CA LYS A 86 -22.50 -13.39 -5.85
C LYS A 86 -23.81 -13.18 -5.12
N ILE A 87 -24.35 -11.96 -5.14
CA ILE A 87 -25.77 -11.75 -4.85
C ILE A 87 -26.54 -11.64 -6.17
N LYS A 88 -26.90 -12.84 -6.63
CA LYS A 88 -28.16 -13.22 -7.31
C LYS A 88 -28.26 -13.15 -8.83
#